data_AF-A0A1V2GZE5-F1
#
_entry.id   AF-A0A1V2GZE5-F1
#
_cell.length_a   1.000
_cell.length_b   1.000
_cell.length_c   1.000
_cell.angle_alpha   90.00
_cell.angle_beta   90.00
_cell.angle_gamma   90.00
#
_symmetry.space_group_name_H-M   'P 1'
#
loop_
_entity.id
_entity.type
_entity.pdbx_description
1 polymer ?
#
loop_
_entity_poly.entity_id
_entity_poly.type
_entity_poly.pdbx_seq_one_letter_code
_entity_poly.pdbx_strand_id
1 'polypeptide(L)'
;MRSLRTAFLLALAPAVMAVAPAAAQQQWSGASLTFTAPANCRLAVERAFLQGSGWSASIRVVLRNRSAQTLTVRGDAELQGNGQRKSAPFGPRIIAGNEAAEVTLLNPYGGSLDGSRLTVRVLNCPAG
;
A
#
# COMPACT_ATOMS: atom_id res chain seq x y z
N MET A 1 -66.58 31.72 20.86
CA MET A 1 -66.34 32.17 19.48
C MET A 1 -64.88 32.62 19.37
N ARG A 2 -64.24 32.33 18.22
CA ARG A 2 -62.82 32.53 17.83
C ARG A 2 -61.87 31.40 18.27
N SER A 3 -61.55 30.45 17.37
CA SER A 3 -60.42 30.44 16.40
C SER A 3 -59.10 30.03 17.11
N LEU A 4 -58.22 29.13 16.65
CA LEU A 4 -57.77 28.73 15.32
C LEU A 4 -57.12 27.33 15.36
N ARG A 5 -57.14 26.65 14.21
CA ARG A 5 -56.36 25.46 13.84
C ARG A 5 -54.85 25.75 13.81
N THR A 6 -54.00 24.81 14.23
CA THR A 6 -52.75 24.48 13.50
C THR A 6 -52.20 23.10 13.87
N ALA A 7 -51.79 22.37 12.83
CA ALA A 7 -51.19 21.05 12.84
C ALA A 7 -49.65 21.11 12.80
N PHE A 8 -49.04 19.90 12.80
CA PHE A 8 -47.69 19.60 12.25
C PHE A 8 -46.52 20.05 13.16
N LEU A 9 -45.50 19.25 13.53
CA LEU A 9 -44.64 18.35 12.76
C LEU A 9 -43.84 17.40 13.67
N LEU A 10 -43.63 16.17 13.21
CA LEU A 10 -42.51 15.32 13.63
C LEU A 10 -41.19 16.05 13.33
N ALA A 11 -40.33 16.20 14.34
CA ALA A 11 -38.92 16.50 14.14
C ALA A 11 -38.10 15.23 14.39
N LEU A 12 -37.95 14.43 13.33
CA LEU A 12 -36.85 13.47 13.19
C LEU A 12 -35.55 14.27 13.12
N ALA A 13 -34.73 14.22 14.17
CA ALA A 13 -33.38 14.77 14.13
C ALA A 13 -32.51 13.86 13.22
N PRO A 14 -31.92 14.37 12.13
CA PRO A 14 -30.95 13.58 11.40
C PRO A 14 -29.65 13.53 12.20
N ALA A 15 -29.30 12.33 12.69
CA ALA A 15 -27.97 12.04 13.19
C ALA A 15 -26.97 12.18 12.02
N VAL A 16 -26.29 13.31 11.96
CA VAL A 16 -25.19 13.52 11.01
C VAL A 16 -23.99 12.74 11.55
N MET A 17 -23.91 11.45 11.24
CA MET A 17 -22.69 10.68 11.43
C MET A 17 -21.67 11.22 10.44
N ALA A 18 -20.80 12.12 10.90
CA ALA A 18 -19.61 12.53 10.17
C ALA A 18 -18.66 11.32 10.12
N VAL A 19 -18.84 10.48 9.10
CA VAL A 19 -17.89 9.42 8.77
C VAL A 19 -16.63 10.15 8.29
N ALA A 20 -15.57 10.15 9.10
CA ALA A 20 -14.27 10.65 8.66
C ALA A 20 -13.88 9.90 7.36
N PRO A 21 -13.37 10.59 6.33
CA PRO A 21 -12.96 9.89 5.12
C PRO A 21 -11.81 8.97 5.51
N ALA A 22 -12.01 7.66 5.31
CA ALA A 22 -10.90 6.73 5.30
C ALA A 22 -9.89 7.27 4.30
N ALA A 23 -8.72 7.72 4.77
CA ALA A 23 -7.67 8.17 3.89
C ALA A 23 -7.39 7.02 2.91
N ALA A 24 -7.69 7.23 1.62
CA ALA A 24 -7.52 6.21 0.62
C ALA A 24 -6.03 5.83 0.60
N GLN A 25 -5.70 4.66 1.16
CA GLN A 25 -4.35 4.14 1.09
C GLN A 25 -4.09 3.78 -0.38
N GLN A 26 -3.21 4.51 -1.05
CA GLN A 26 -2.85 4.17 -2.43
C GLN A 26 -2.29 2.75 -2.44
N GLN A 27 -2.83 1.89 -3.30
CA GLN A 27 -2.43 0.50 -3.41
C GLN A 27 -2.09 0.16 -4.86
N TRP A 28 -0.98 -0.54 -5.06
CA TRP A 28 -0.58 -1.07 -6.36
C TRP A 28 -0.97 -2.54 -6.43
N SER A 29 -1.66 -2.91 -7.50
CA SER A 29 -2.09 -4.28 -7.78
C SER A 29 -2.35 -4.49 -9.28
N GLY A 30 -2.42 -5.75 -9.71
CA GLY A 30 -2.64 -6.09 -11.11
C GLY A 30 -1.60 -5.43 -12.03
N ALA A 31 -2.06 -4.76 -13.09
CA ALA A 31 -1.18 -4.11 -14.06
C ALA A 31 -0.39 -2.90 -13.53
N SER A 32 -0.73 -2.37 -12.35
CA SER A 32 -0.01 -1.26 -11.71
C SER A 32 1.15 -1.74 -10.82
N LEU A 33 1.29 -3.06 -10.62
CA LEU A 33 2.34 -3.68 -9.82
C LEU A 33 3.06 -4.77 -10.62
N THR A 34 4.34 -4.55 -10.89
CA THR A 34 5.22 -5.56 -11.47
C THR A 34 6.12 -6.12 -10.37
N PHE A 35 6.10 -7.43 -10.15
CA PHE A 35 6.99 -8.10 -9.21
C PHE A 35 7.85 -9.13 -9.95
N THR A 36 9.16 -9.08 -9.73
CA THR A 36 10.09 -10.09 -10.23
C THR A 36 10.99 -10.59 -9.11
N ALA A 37 11.26 -11.89 -9.12
CA ALA A 37 12.20 -12.52 -8.22
C ALA A 37 12.94 -13.67 -8.92
N PRO A 38 14.21 -13.92 -8.57
CA PRO A 38 14.93 -15.10 -9.02
C PRO A 38 14.17 -16.38 -8.69
N ALA A 39 14.29 -17.43 -9.52
CA ALA A 39 13.54 -18.67 -9.34
C ALA A 39 13.81 -19.38 -8.00
N ASN A 40 15.00 -19.21 -7.44
CA ASN A 40 15.35 -19.71 -6.11
C ASN A 40 14.72 -18.91 -4.96
N CYS A 41 14.25 -17.68 -5.23
CA CYS A 41 13.48 -16.87 -4.30
C CYS A 41 12.00 -17.23 -4.42
N ARG A 42 11.54 -18.19 -3.62
CA ARG A 42 10.10 -18.54 -3.52
C ARG A 42 9.31 -17.44 -2.78
N LEU A 43 9.28 -16.24 -3.35
CA LEU A 43 8.61 -15.07 -2.81
C LEU A 43 7.37 -14.74 -3.63
N ALA A 44 6.37 -14.15 -2.99
CA ALA A 44 5.23 -13.54 -3.64
C ALA A 44 4.85 -12.22 -2.96
N VAL A 45 4.29 -11.29 -3.72
CA VAL A 45 3.71 -10.07 -3.15
C VAL A 45 2.28 -10.34 -2.74
N GLU A 46 1.95 -10.03 -1.49
CA GLU A 46 0.55 -10.05 -1.01
C GLU A 46 -0.14 -8.71 -1.27
N ARG A 47 0.56 -7.60 -1.00
CA ARG A 47 0.07 -6.23 -1.22
C ARG A 47 1.23 -5.25 -1.31
N ALA A 48 1.04 -4.17 -2.06
CA ALA A 48 1.95 -3.03 -2.08
C ALA A 48 1.14 -1.74 -1.90
N PHE A 49 1.50 -0.90 -0.94
CA PHE A 49 0.67 0.24 -0.54
C PHE A 49 1.50 1.41 -0.04
N LEU A 50 0.89 2.59 -0.07
CA LEU A 50 1.43 3.81 0.51
C LEU A 50 1.06 3.86 1.99
N GLN A 51 2.07 4.05 2.83
CA GLN A 51 1.90 4.33 4.24
C GLN A 51 2.31 5.78 4.54
N GLY A 52 1.43 6.49 5.25
CA GLY A 52 1.63 7.88 5.62
C GLY A 52 1.26 8.87 4.50
N SER A 53 1.60 10.14 4.72
CA SER A 53 1.27 11.24 3.82
C SER A 53 2.38 12.29 3.81
N GLY A 54 2.45 13.08 2.74
CA GLY A 54 3.44 14.16 2.64
C GLY A 54 4.88 13.65 2.69
N TRP A 55 5.74 14.34 3.43
CA TRP A 55 7.17 14.05 3.52
C TRP A 55 7.51 12.76 4.28
N SER A 56 6.59 12.26 5.13
CA SER A 56 6.77 11.00 5.86
C SER A 56 6.17 9.79 5.12
N ALA A 57 5.68 9.97 3.89
CA ALA A 57 5.08 8.90 3.12
C ALA A 57 6.14 7.89 2.65
N SER A 58 5.81 6.60 2.69
CA SER A 58 6.65 5.52 2.20
C SER A 58 5.83 4.46 1.49
N ILE A 59 6.37 3.93 0.39
CA ILE A 59 5.80 2.77 -0.30
C ILE A 59 6.34 1.53 0.38
N ARG A 60 5.44 0.63 0.74
CA ARG A 60 5.74 -0.61 1.45
C ARG A 60 5.12 -1.78 0.69
N VAL A 61 5.75 -2.95 0.80
CA VAL A 61 5.28 -4.19 0.18
C VAL A 61 5.30 -5.30 1.20
N VAL A 62 4.27 -6.14 1.21
CA VAL A 62 4.23 -7.36 2.00
C VAL A 62 4.68 -8.50 1.11
N LEU A 63 5.82 -9.10 1.45
CA LEU A 63 6.38 -10.25 0.76
C LEU A 63 6.12 -11.50 1.58
N ARG A 64 5.49 -12.51 0.96
CA ARG A 64 5.31 -13.86 1.52
C ARG A 64 6.46 -14.74 1.06
N ASN A 65 7.18 -15.32 2.00
CA ASN A 65 8.06 -16.45 1.76
C ASN A 65 7.22 -17.74 1.68
N ARG A 66 7.30 -18.43 0.54
CA ARG A 66 6.62 -19.71 0.28
C ARG A 66 7.55 -20.91 0.41
N SER A 67 8.79 -20.69 0.87
CA SER A 67 9.71 -21.77 1.24
C SER A 67 9.70 -22.01 2.74
N ALA A 68 10.14 -23.19 3.16
CA ALA A 68 10.34 -23.51 4.57
C ALA A 68 11.62 -22.88 5.17
N GLN A 69 12.52 -22.37 4.34
CA GLN A 69 13.78 -21.77 4.77
C GLN A 69 13.62 -20.28 5.04
N THR A 70 14.41 -19.74 5.95
CA THR A 70 14.51 -18.29 6.15
C THR A 70 15.26 -17.67 4.99
N LEU A 71 14.73 -16.57 4.43
CA LEU A 71 15.35 -15.84 3.32
C LEU A 71 15.79 -14.45 3.77
N THR A 72 16.97 -14.02 3.33
CA THR A 72 17.42 -12.62 3.46
C THR A 72 17.27 -11.89 2.13
N VAL A 73 16.17 -11.16 1.96
CA VAL A 73 15.77 -10.54 0.70
C VAL A 73 16.44 -9.18 0.51
N ARG A 74 17.03 -8.96 -0.67
CA ARG A 74 17.49 -7.65 -1.15
C ARG A 74 16.99 -7.41 -2.56
N GLY A 75 16.76 -6.15 -2.91
CA GLY A 75 16.28 -5.81 -4.23
C GLY A 75 16.30 -4.33 -4.54
N ASP A 76 15.60 -3.98 -5.60
CA ASP A 76 15.32 -2.62 -6.00
C ASP A 76 13.84 -2.42 -6.27
N ALA A 77 13.36 -1.21 -6.01
CA ALA A 77 12.03 -0.79 -6.34
C ALA A 77 12.08 0.47 -7.19
N GLU A 78 11.09 0.62 -8.06
CA GLU A 78 10.93 1.75 -8.94
C GLU A 78 9.47 2.18 -9.00
N LEU A 79 9.24 3.47 -8.81
CA LEU A 79 7.95 4.12 -9.00
C LEU A 79 8.03 4.99 -10.26
N GLN A 80 7.11 4.76 -11.19
CA GLN A 80 6.98 5.54 -12.42
C GLN A 80 5.56 6.10 -12.55
N GLY A 81 5.42 7.39 -12.85
CA GLY A 81 4.12 8.02 -13.07
C GLY A 81 4.25 9.53 -13.16
N ASN A 82 3.28 10.21 -13.77
CA ASN A 82 3.24 11.67 -13.87
C ASN A 82 4.53 12.29 -14.45
N GLY A 83 5.14 11.63 -15.44
CA GLY A 83 6.41 12.06 -16.05
C GLY A 83 7.64 11.91 -15.16
N GLN A 84 7.48 11.34 -13.96
CA GLN A 84 8.54 11.12 -12.99
C GLN A 84 8.88 9.63 -12.84
N ARG A 85 10.13 9.39 -12.44
CA ARG A 85 10.67 8.06 -12.12
C ARG A 85 11.56 8.20 -10.90
N LYS A 86 11.38 7.31 -9.93
CA LYS A 86 12.20 7.23 -8.72
C LYS A 86 12.48 5.78 -8.39
N SER A 87 13.74 5.45 -8.15
CA SER A 87 14.15 4.09 -7.82
C SER A 87 15.05 4.09 -6.58
N ALA A 88 14.96 3.03 -5.78
CA ALA A 88 15.82 2.85 -4.62
C ALA A 88 16.06 1.37 -4.33
N PRO A 89 17.23 0.99 -3.80
CA PRO A 89 17.43 -0.34 -3.26
C PRO A 89 16.61 -0.55 -1.99
N PHE A 90 16.23 -1.78 -1.70
CA PHE A 90 15.61 -2.19 -0.44
C PHE A 90 16.29 -3.42 0.16
N GLY A 91 16.11 -3.57 1.47
CA GLY A 91 16.69 -4.66 2.26
C GLY A 91 18.08 -4.34 2.82
N PRO A 92 18.72 -5.30 3.50
CA PRO A 92 18.26 -6.67 3.72
C PRO A 92 16.98 -6.75 4.57
N ARG A 93 16.07 -7.65 4.18
CA ARG A 93 14.94 -8.05 5.02
C ARG A 93 14.96 -9.55 5.24
N ILE A 94 14.94 -9.96 6.50
CA ILE A 94 14.80 -11.38 6.89
C ILE A 94 13.31 -11.73 6.89
N ILE A 95 12.96 -12.82 6.21
CA ILE A 95 11.61 -13.37 6.16
C ILE A 95 11.69 -14.85 6.50
N ALA A 96 11.14 -15.25 7.64
CA ALA A 96 11.15 -16.65 8.06
C ALA A 96 10.37 -17.53 7.07
N GLY A 97 10.61 -18.84 7.14
CA GLY A 97 9.94 -19.82 6.30
C GLY A 97 8.41 -19.75 6.46
N ASN A 98 7.68 -19.76 5.35
CA ASN A 98 6.22 -19.68 5.29
C ASN A 98 5.59 -18.39 5.87
N GLU A 99 6.40 -17.40 6.25
CA GLU A 99 5.92 -16.13 6.82
C GLU A 99 5.85 -15.01 5.78
N ALA A 100 5.07 -13.97 6.13
CA ALA A 100 5.07 -12.71 5.41
C ALA A 100 5.78 -11.63 6.21
N ALA A 101 6.48 -10.74 5.52
CA ALA A 101 7.11 -9.58 6.12
C ALA A 101 6.84 -8.34 5.28
N GLU A 102 6.59 -7.24 5.98
CA GLU A 102 6.56 -5.93 5.36
C GLU A 102 7.98 -5.42 5.08
N VAL A 103 8.16 -4.84 3.90
CA VAL A 103 9.41 -4.27 3.40
C VAL A 103 9.15 -2.83 2.99
N THR A 104 9.93 -1.91 3.52
CA THR A 104 9.91 -0.52 3.09
C THR A 104 10.73 -0.39 1.81
N LEU A 105 10.13 0.16 0.76
CA LEU A 105 10.75 0.25 -0.56
C LEU A 105 11.42 1.61 -0.78
N LEU A 106 10.61 2.67 -0.83
CA LEU A 106 11.07 4.04 -1.09
C LEU A 106 10.02 5.06 -0.67
N ASN A 107 10.45 6.29 -0.43
CA ASN A 107 9.53 7.42 -0.35
C ASN A 107 9.10 7.81 -1.76
N PRO A 108 7.80 8.08 -2.02
CA PRO A 108 7.36 8.52 -3.34
C PRO A 108 7.97 9.89 -3.72
N TYR A 109 7.78 10.30 -4.97
CA TYR A 109 7.91 11.71 -5.32
C TYR A 109 6.70 12.51 -4.82
N GLY A 110 6.82 13.84 -4.77
CA GLY A 110 5.70 14.71 -4.37
C GLY A 110 4.61 14.78 -5.45
N GLY A 111 3.37 15.04 -5.02
CA GLY A 111 2.21 15.15 -5.92
C GLY A 111 1.31 13.91 -5.91
N SER A 112 0.40 13.82 -6.89
CA SER A 112 -0.49 12.65 -7.03
C SER A 112 0.31 11.41 -7.44
N LEU A 113 -0.13 10.24 -6.95
CA LEU A 113 0.38 8.93 -7.35
C LEU A 113 -0.63 8.16 -8.22
N ASP A 114 -1.71 8.81 -8.64
CA ASP A 114 -2.75 8.17 -9.46
C ASP A 114 -2.17 7.77 -10.82
N GLY A 115 -2.48 6.55 -11.25
CA GLY A 115 -1.95 5.97 -12.49
C GLY A 115 -0.46 5.61 -12.44
N SER A 116 0.21 5.77 -11.30
CA SER A 116 1.59 5.33 -11.13
C SER A 116 1.72 3.81 -11.18
N ARG A 117 2.89 3.34 -11.61
CA ARG A 117 3.27 1.92 -11.66
C ARG A 117 4.42 1.69 -10.71
N LEU A 118 4.33 0.63 -9.93
CA LEU A 118 5.36 0.17 -9.02
C LEU A 118 6.00 -1.10 -9.58
N THR A 119 7.31 -1.07 -9.75
CA THR A 119 8.12 -2.26 -10.06
C THR A 119 8.92 -2.63 -8.83
N VAL A 120 8.85 -3.90 -8.42
CA VAL A 120 9.63 -4.46 -7.30
C VAL A 120 10.42 -5.64 -7.83
N ARG A 121 11.75 -5.52 -7.83
CA ARG A 121 12.66 -6.55 -8.29
C ARG A 121 13.50 -7.06 -7.13
N VAL A 122 13.31 -8.31 -6.76
CA VAL A 122 14.24 -9.00 -5.87
C VAL A 122 15.49 -9.33 -6.67
N LEU A 123 16.66 -9.00 -6.11
CA LEU A 123 17.95 -9.26 -6.74
C LEU A 123 18.59 -10.53 -6.18
N ASN A 124 18.48 -10.76 -4.87
CA ASN A 124 18.92 -11.98 -4.21
C ASN A 124 18.15 -12.27 -2.92
N CYS A 125 18.21 -13.52 -2.49
CA CYS A 125 17.52 -14.03 -1.30
C CYS A 125 18.25 -15.24 -0.69
N PRO A 126 19.53 -15.12 -0.27
CA PRO A 126 20.23 -16.26 0.34
C PRO A 126 19.41 -16.86 1.49
N ALA A 127 19.35 -18.20 1.50
CA ALA A 127 18.82 -18.95 2.62
C ALA A 127 19.77 -18.80 3.82
N GLY A 128 19.21 -18.58 5.01
CA GLY A 128 19.92 -18.48 6.28
C GLY A 128 19.45 -19.53 7.26
#